data_AF-A0A1G6NY48-F1
#
_entry.id   AF-A0A1G6NY48-F1
#
_cell.length_a   1.000
_cell.length_b   1.000
_cell.length_c   1.000
_cell.angle_alpha   90.00
_cell.angle_beta   90.00
_cell.angle_gamma   90.00
#
_symmetry.space_group_name_H-M   'P 1'
#
loop_
_entity.id
_entity.type
_entity.pdbx_description
1 polymer ?
#
loop_
_entity_poly.entity_id
_entity_poly.type
_entity_poly.pdbx_seq_one_letter_code
_entity_poly.pdbx_strand_id
1 'polypeptide(L)'
;MNDMVALHLIHKLFSKSIFYFHKSLKTSSKDYRSLVFNDLAYTYFFDNKISKALFFEKKAIKNAQRYKDFRDLPLYLFNISYFRYIKNQINDPTKKTMARKL
;
A
#
# COMPACT_ATOMS: atom_id res chain seq x y z
N MET A 1 -13.60 -5.01 -24.36
CA MET A 1 -13.45 -3.83 -23.49
C MET A 1 -11.97 -3.50 -23.48
N ASN A 2 -11.55 -2.31 -23.96
CA ASN A 2 -10.13 -2.02 -24.17
C ASN A 2 -9.37 -1.96 -22.84
N ASP A 3 -8.27 -2.71 -22.72
CA ASP A 3 -7.45 -2.81 -21.51
C ASP A 3 -6.98 -1.45 -20.98
N MET A 4 -6.78 -0.48 -21.86
CA MET A 4 -6.44 0.91 -21.50
C MET A 4 -7.54 1.64 -20.74
N VAL A 5 -8.81 1.41 -21.10
CA VAL A 5 -9.96 2.03 -20.41
C VAL A 5 -10.09 1.41 -19.02
N ALA A 6 -9.92 0.08 -18.91
CA ALA A 6 -9.93 -0.62 -17.63
C ALA A 6 -8.80 -0.12 -16.71
N LEU A 7 -7.57 -0.03 -17.22
CA LEU A 7 -6.40 0.48 -16.48
C LEU A 7 -6.60 1.92 -16.01
N HIS A 8 -7.12 2.80 -16.87
CA HIS A 8 -7.43 4.19 -16.51
C HIS A 8 -8.46 4.28 -15.38
N LEU A 9 -9.54 3.49 -15.47
CA LEU A 9 -10.58 3.44 -14.43
C LEU A 9 -10.02 2.93 -13.10
N ILE A 10 -9.17 1.90 -13.12
CA ILE A 10 -8.51 1.35 -11.93
C ILE A 10 -7.64 2.40 -11.24
N HIS A 11 -6.78 3.12 -12.00
CA HIS A 11 -5.96 4.20 -11.43
C HIS A 11 -6.82 5.34 -10.85
N LYS A 12 -7.94 5.66 -11.49
CA LYS A 12 -8.89 6.68 -11.00
C LYS A 12 -9.54 6.26 -9.68
N LEU A 13 -9.89 4.98 -9.54
CA LEU A 13 -10.42 4.41 -8.29
C LEU A 13 -9.40 4.50 -7.15
N PHE A 14 -8.14 4.12 -7.38
CA PHE A 14 -7.08 4.26 -6.37
C PHE A 14 -6.82 5.71 -5.99
N SER A 15 -6.81 6.62 -6.96
CA SER A 15 -6.66 8.06 -6.69
C SER A 15 -7.76 8.60 -5.79
N LYS A 16 -9.01 8.20 -6.02
CA LYS A 16 -10.16 8.57 -5.17
C LYS A 16 -10.04 7.94 -3.78
N SER A 17 -9.65 6.68 -3.69
CA SER A 17 -9.42 5.98 -2.41
C SER A 17 -8.33 6.68 -1.57
N ILE A 18 -7.19 6.97 -2.18
CA ILE A 18 -6.07 7.73 -1.57
C ILE A 18 -6.56 9.07 -1.02
N PHE A 19 -7.38 9.81 -1.78
CA PHE A 19 -7.94 11.09 -1.32
C PHE A 19 -8.76 10.92 -0.03
N TYR A 20 -9.67 9.95 0.01
CA TYR A 20 -10.51 9.74 1.19
C TYR A 20 -9.73 9.19 2.38
N PHE A 21 -8.75 8.32 2.19
CA PHE A 21 -7.90 7.87 3.29
C PHE A 21 -7.03 9.00 3.86
N HIS A 22 -6.53 9.91 3.01
CA HIS A 22 -5.87 11.12 3.50
C HIS A 22 -6.82 12.04 4.27
N LYS A 23 -8.09 12.14 3.86
CA LYS A 23 -9.11 12.87 4.63
C LYS A 23 -9.38 12.17 5.97
N SER A 24 -9.50 10.84 5.99
CA SER A 24 -9.67 10.03 7.19
C SER A 24 -8.52 10.21 8.17
N LEU A 25 -7.26 10.26 7.69
CA LEU A 25 -6.11 10.52 8.56
C LEU A 25 -6.21 11.84 9.35
N LYS A 26 -6.84 12.88 8.77
CA LYS A 26 -7.02 14.18 9.43
C LYS A 26 -8.01 14.10 10.59
N THR A 27 -9.00 13.21 10.52
CA THR A 27 -10.08 13.09 11.51
C THR A 27 -9.94 11.87 12.42
N SER A 28 -9.10 10.90 12.06
CA SER A 28 -8.93 9.65 12.79
C SER A 28 -8.39 9.87 14.21
N SER A 29 -8.99 9.16 15.17
CA SER A 29 -8.43 9.01 16.51
C SER A 29 -7.07 8.32 16.45
N LYS A 30 -6.28 8.42 17.51
CA LYS A 30 -4.95 7.81 17.56
C LYS A 30 -5.01 6.30 17.33
N ASP A 31 -6.07 5.65 17.78
CA ASP A 31 -6.24 4.19 17.73
C ASP A 31 -6.57 3.68 16.31
N TYR A 32 -7.20 4.50 15.46
CA TYR A 32 -7.51 4.11 14.08
C TYR A 32 -6.46 4.53 13.06
N ARG A 33 -5.49 5.38 13.43
CA ARG A 33 -4.48 5.90 12.48
C ARG A 33 -3.63 4.80 11.87
N SER A 34 -3.29 3.77 12.63
CA SER A 34 -2.50 2.62 12.15
C SER A 34 -3.21 1.90 11.00
N LEU A 35 -4.51 1.66 11.15
CA LEU A 35 -5.35 1.04 10.12
C LEU A 35 -5.42 1.90 8.86
N VAL A 36 -5.69 3.21 9.01
CA VAL A 36 -5.74 4.11 7.84
C VAL A 36 -4.39 4.21 7.12
N PHE A 37 -3.27 4.13 7.86
CA PHE A 37 -1.95 4.02 7.22
C PHE A 37 -1.77 2.72 6.45
N ASN A 38 -2.25 1.58 6.97
CA ASN A 38 -2.22 0.32 6.25
C ASN A 38 -3.12 0.34 5.00
N ASP A 39 -4.31 0.92 5.08
CA ASP A 39 -5.21 1.11 3.93
C ASP A 39 -4.56 1.92 2.80
N LEU A 40 -3.86 3.02 3.16
CA LEU A 40 -3.06 3.78 2.20
C LEU A 40 -1.94 2.93 1.61
N ALA A 41 -1.27 2.13 2.42
CA ALA A 41 -0.19 1.28 1.97
C ALA A 41 -0.68 0.27 0.91
N TYR A 42 -1.78 -0.44 1.18
CA TYR A 42 -2.41 -1.33 0.21
C TYR A 42 -2.89 -0.60 -1.04
N THR A 43 -3.51 0.56 -0.88
CA THR A 43 -3.98 1.33 -2.05
C THR A 43 -2.81 1.71 -2.96
N TYR A 44 -1.69 2.16 -2.38
CA TYR A 44 -0.47 2.41 -3.17
C TYR A 44 0.16 1.14 -3.72
N PHE A 45 0.05 0.01 -3.03
CA PHE A 45 0.54 -1.27 -3.52
C PHE A 45 -0.24 -1.72 -4.77
N PHE A 46 -1.57 -1.68 -4.72
CA PHE A 46 -2.43 -2.00 -5.87
C PHE A 46 -2.30 -1.00 -7.02
N ASP A 47 -1.99 0.27 -6.71
CA ASP A 47 -1.63 1.29 -7.69
C ASP A 47 -0.17 1.17 -8.21
N ASN A 48 0.48 0.02 -7.96
CA ASN A 48 1.85 -0.32 -8.37
C ASN A 48 2.94 0.66 -7.88
N LYS A 49 2.64 1.46 -6.84
CA LYS A 49 3.52 2.45 -6.22
C LYS A 49 4.14 1.88 -4.94
N ILE A 50 4.88 0.77 -5.07
CA ILE A 50 5.36 -0.03 -3.94
C ILE A 50 6.24 0.77 -2.96
N SER A 51 7.05 1.72 -3.44
CA SER A 51 7.84 2.59 -2.54
C SER A 51 6.95 3.44 -1.62
N LYS A 52 5.78 3.89 -2.10
CA LYS A 52 4.80 4.60 -1.26
C LYS A 52 4.07 3.63 -0.34
N ALA A 53 3.74 2.43 -0.81
CA ALA A 53 3.17 1.38 0.03
C ALA A 53 4.06 1.11 1.27
N LEU A 54 5.34 0.87 1.05
CA LEU A 54 6.34 0.68 2.11
C LEU A 54 6.45 1.88 3.07
N PHE A 55 6.32 3.09 2.56
CA PHE A 55 6.34 4.30 3.39
C PHE A 55 5.16 4.35 4.36
N PHE A 56 3.95 4.06 3.87
CA PHE A 56 2.75 4.08 4.70
C PHE A 56 2.68 2.88 5.65
N GLU A 57 3.14 1.70 5.25
CA GLU A 57 3.20 0.54 6.13
C GLU A 57 4.13 0.79 7.33
N LYS A 58 5.29 1.44 7.10
CA LYS A 58 6.18 1.89 8.19
C LYS A 58 5.49 2.87 9.14
N LYS A 59 4.59 3.73 8.64
CA LYS A 59 3.80 4.64 9.47
C LYS A 59 2.78 3.89 10.32
N ALA A 60 2.12 2.86 9.76
CA ALA A 60 1.21 1.99 10.51
C ALA A 60 1.94 1.33 11.68
N ILE A 61 3.07 0.68 11.42
CA ILE A 61 3.91 0.03 12.45
C ILE A 61 4.34 1.03 13.53
N LYS A 62 4.87 2.19 13.14
CA LYS A 62 5.33 3.21 14.10
C LYS A 62 4.19 3.76 14.95
N ASN A 63 2.99 3.90 14.37
CA ASN A 63 1.81 4.40 15.09
C ASN A 63 1.31 3.37 16.11
N ALA A 64 1.16 2.11 15.68
CA ALA A 64 0.82 0.97 16.51
C ALA A 64 1.75 0.86 17.73
N GLN A 65 3.07 0.90 17.49
CA GLN A 65 4.08 0.87 18.55
C GLN A 65 4.00 2.08 19.49
N ARG A 66 3.83 3.30 18.94
CA ARG A 66 3.75 4.54 19.73
C ARG A 66 2.58 4.54 20.70
N TYR A 67 1.44 4.00 20.29
CA TYR A 67 0.21 3.97 21.09
C TYR A 67 -0.04 2.62 21.76
N LYS A 68 0.92 1.68 21.66
CA LYS A 68 0.82 0.31 22.20
C LYS A 68 -0.43 -0.44 21.71
N ASP A 69 -0.88 -0.13 20.50
CA ASP A 69 -1.96 -0.87 19.84
C ASP A 69 -1.37 -1.99 18.99
N PHE A 70 -1.31 -3.19 19.57
CA PHE A 70 -0.64 -4.33 18.94
C PHE A 70 -1.60 -5.30 18.25
N ARG A 71 -2.91 -5.02 18.24
CA ARG A 71 -3.94 -5.91 17.68
C ARG A 71 -3.62 -6.30 16.24
N ASP A 72 -3.25 -5.31 15.43
CA ASP A 72 -2.96 -5.47 14.00
C ASP A 72 -1.45 -5.38 13.67
N LEU A 73 -0.58 -5.24 14.67
CA LEU A 73 0.86 -5.14 14.43
C LEU A 73 1.44 -6.36 13.67
N PRO A 74 1.03 -7.61 13.95
CA PRO A 74 1.47 -8.78 13.16
C PRO A 74 1.13 -8.64 11.67
N LEU A 75 -0.06 -8.13 11.35
CA LEU A 75 -0.47 -7.86 9.97
C LEU A 75 0.46 -6.83 9.31
N TYR A 76 0.77 -5.74 10.01
CA TYR A 76 1.63 -4.71 9.44
C TYR A 76 3.06 -5.19 9.17
N LEU A 77 3.58 -6.05 10.05
CA LEU A 77 4.90 -6.67 9.90
C LEU A 77 4.92 -7.70 8.76
N PHE A 78 3.83 -8.44 8.57
CA PHE A 78 3.66 -9.30 7.40
C PHE A 78 3.65 -8.47 6.11
N ASN A 79 2.84 -7.42 6.06
CA ASN A 79 2.67 -6.57 4.88
C ASN A 79 3.96 -5.89 4.45
N ILE A 80 4.74 -5.33 5.38
CA ILE A 80 6.02 -4.70 5.02
C ILE A 80 7.01 -5.72 4.43
N SER A 81 6.99 -6.96 4.94
CA SER A 81 7.81 -8.05 4.42
C SER A 81 7.36 -8.46 3.02
N TYR A 82 6.05 -8.62 2.83
CA TYR A 82 5.45 -8.92 1.53
C TYR A 82 5.73 -7.83 0.48
N PHE A 83 5.52 -6.56 0.82
CA PHE A 83 5.81 -5.44 -0.09
C PHE A 83 7.29 -5.37 -0.48
N ARG A 84 8.21 -5.70 0.43
CA ARG A 84 9.66 -5.79 0.13
C ARG A 84 9.95 -6.95 -0.83
N TYR A 85 9.35 -8.11 -0.58
CA TYR A 85 9.47 -9.27 -1.46
C TYR A 85 9.03 -8.93 -2.89
N ILE A 86 7.84 -8.34 -3.06
CA ILE A 86 7.33 -7.95 -4.37
C ILE A 86 8.22 -6.89 -5.03
N LYS A 87 8.69 -5.88 -4.27
CA LYS A 87 9.64 -4.88 -4.80
C LYS A 87 10.89 -5.54 -5.36
N ASN A 88 11.43 -6.54 -4.66
CA ASN A 88 12.62 -7.25 -5.10
C ASN A 88 12.33 -8.12 -6.34
N GLN A 89 11.16 -8.76 -6.43
CA GLN A 89 10.78 -9.52 -7.62
C GLN A 89 10.63 -8.67 -8.88
N ILE A 90 10.07 -7.46 -8.76
CA ILE A 90 9.93 -6.54 -9.90
C ILE A 90 11.29 -6.01 -10.37
N ASN A 91 12.23 -5.86 -9.42
CA ASN A 91 13.59 -5.43 -9.71
C ASN A 91 14.51 -6.58 -10.13
N ASP A 92 14.08 -7.84 -10.04
CA ASP A 92 14.83 -9.00 -10.47
C ASP A 92 14.96 -9.00 -12.00
N PRO A 93 16.17 -8.77 -12.55
CA PRO A 93 16.37 -8.70 -14.00
C PRO A 93 16.03 -10.02 -14.70
N THR A 94 16.11 -11.16 -14.00
CA THR A 94 15.81 -12.48 -14.56
C THR A 94 14.31 -12.70 -14.78
N LYS A 95 13.44 -11.97 -14.06
CA LYS A 95 11.98 -12.02 -14.19
C LYS A 95 11.39 -10.87 -15.01
N LYS A 96 12.12 -9.76 -15.15
CA LYS A 96 11.71 -8.57 -15.92
C LYS A 96 11.51 -8.85 -17.42
N THR A 97 12.11 -9.93 -17.93
CA THR A 97 12.08 -10.32 -19.35
C THR A 97 10.76 -10.98 -19.79
N MET A 98 10.00 -11.58 -18.86
CA MET A 98 8.71 -12.22 -19.19
C MET A 98 7.58 -11.21 -19.39
N ALA A 99 7.65 -10.01 -18.78
CA ALA A 99 6.61 -8.99 -18.90
C ALA A 99 6.73 -8.11 -20.17
N ARG A 100 7.76 -8.29 -21.00
CA ARG A 100 7.97 -7.55 -22.26
C ARG A 100 7.60 -8.37 -23.52
N LYS A 101 7.13 -9.60 -23.36
CA LYS A 101 6.81 -10.53 -24.46
C LYS A 101 5.32 -10.88 -24.58
N LEU A 102 4.45 -10.15 -23.88
CA LEU A 102 2.99 -10.19 -24.06
C LEU A 102 2.53 -8.78 -24.43
#